data_AF-Q1RQB5-F1
#
_entry.id   AF-Q1RQB5-F1
#
_cell.length_a   1.000
_cell.length_b   1.000
_cell.length_c   1.000
_cell.angle_alpha   90.00
_cell.angle_beta   90.00
_cell.angle_gamma   90.00
#
_symmetry.space_group_name_H-M   'P 1'
#
loop_
_entity.id
_entity.type
_entity.pdbx_description
1 polymer ?
#
loop_
_entity_poly.entity_id
_entity_poly.type
_entity_poly.pdbx_seq_one_letter_code
_entity_poly.pdbx_strand_id
1 'polypeptide(L)'
;MGDLKETYDALDKLLKDDAQLKAIAKDAMAAIDANGDKQLELHEMEQFIEKACGKFGVKEKPDKDMIKKIFDEIDTDKSKTITEDEMHKFIKKILEEMKAAVAAHMK
;
A
#
# COMPACT_ATOMS: atom_id res chain seq x y z
N MET A 1 14.17 4.34 23.41
CA MET A 1 15.19 4.69 22.40
C MET A 1 15.70 3.47 21.63
N GLY A 2 15.60 2.23 22.15
CA GLY A 2 15.92 1.01 21.38
C GLY A 2 14.95 0.74 20.23
N ASP A 3 13.65 0.94 20.49
CA ASP A 3 12.56 0.60 19.57
C ASP A 3 12.63 1.34 18.22
N LEU A 4 13.02 2.62 18.25
CA LEU A 4 13.16 3.45 17.04
C LEU A 4 14.37 3.02 16.19
N LYS A 5 15.46 2.57 16.82
CA LYS A 5 16.65 2.10 16.11
C LYS A 5 16.41 0.75 15.45
N GLU A 6 15.74 -0.15 16.17
CA GLU A 6 15.33 -1.45 15.63
C GLU A 6 14.36 -1.27 14.45
N THR A 7 13.41 -0.33 14.58
CA THR A 7 12.49 0.03 13.48
C THR A 7 13.25 0.59 12.28
N TYR A 8 14.22 1.48 12.48
CA TYR A 8 15.05 2.01 11.39
C TYR A 8 15.84 0.92 10.67
N ASP A 9 16.49 0.02 11.42
CA ASP A 9 17.30 -1.07 10.86
C ASP A 9 16.43 -2.08 10.09
N ALA A 10 15.25 -2.40 10.64
CA ALA A 10 14.25 -3.21 9.96
C ALA A 10 13.79 -2.56 8.65
N LEU A 11 13.44 -1.27 8.66
CA LEU A 11 13.05 -0.53 7.46
C LEU A 11 14.19 -0.46 6.43
N ASP A 12 15.43 -0.22 6.87
CA ASP A 12 16.61 -0.19 5.98
C ASP A 12 16.87 -1.56 5.33
N LYS A 13 16.77 -2.63 6.10
CA LYS A 13 16.90 -4.00 5.59
C LYS A 13 15.80 -4.32 4.58
N LEU A 14 14.56 -3.96 4.89
CA LEU A 14 13.41 -4.18 4.01
C LEU A 14 13.56 -3.39 2.70
N LEU A 15 14.00 -2.14 2.76
CA LEU A 15 14.27 -1.30 1.59
C LEU A 15 15.39 -1.83 0.69
N LYS A 16 16.36 -2.54 1.26
CA LYS A 16 17.46 -3.19 0.50
C LYS A 16 17.03 -4.51 -0.13
N ASP A 17 15.96 -5.13 0.36
CA ASP A 17 15.47 -6.41 -0.11
C ASP A 17 14.29 -6.24 -1.08
N ASP A 18 14.63 -5.99 -2.35
CA ASP A 18 13.65 -5.81 -3.44
C ASP A 18 12.72 -7.03 -3.60
N ALA A 19 13.21 -8.23 -3.26
CA ALA A 19 12.42 -9.45 -3.28
C ALA A 19 11.34 -9.45 -2.18
N GLN A 20 11.69 -9.06 -0.94
CA GLN A 20 10.69 -8.87 0.11
C GLN A 20 9.71 -7.75 -0.21
N LEU A 21 10.18 -6.61 -0.75
CA LEU A 21 9.30 -5.52 -1.16
C LEU A 21 8.28 -5.96 -2.21
N LYS A 22 8.74 -6.68 -3.25
CA LYS A 22 7.85 -7.28 -4.25
C LYS A 22 6.90 -8.29 -3.65
N ALA A 23 7.35 -9.12 -2.71
CA ALA A 23 6.48 -10.07 -2.04
C ALA A 23 5.37 -9.37 -1.24
N ILE A 24 5.68 -8.28 -0.52
CA ILE A 24 4.69 -7.49 0.22
C ILE A 24 3.73 -6.80 -0.74
N ALA A 25 4.24 -6.18 -1.81
CA ALA A 25 3.43 -5.56 -2.84
C ALA A 25 2.45 -6.56 -3.47
N LYS A 26 2.95 -7.74 -3.78
CA LYS A 26 2.17 -8.84 -4.36
C LYS A 26 1.13 -9.39 -3.39
N ASP A 27 1.46 -9.57 -2.11
CA ASP A 27 0.52 -10.05 -1.09
C ASP A 27 -0.61 -9.04 -0.86
N ALA A 28 -0.25 -7.76 -0.74
CA ALA A 28 -1.22 -6.68 -0.61
C ALA A 28 -2.08 -6.50 -1.87
N MET A 29 -1.52 -6.71 -3.07
CA MET A 29 -2.30 -6.76 -4.31
C MET A 29 -3.24 -7.95 -4.29
N ALA A 30 -2.73 -9.17 -4.03
CA ALA A 30 -3.54 -10.39 -4.04
C ALA A 30 -4.69 -10.36 -3.02
N ALA A 31 -4.59 -9.57 -1.96
CA ALA A 31 -5.69 -9.37 -1.02
C ALA A 31 -6.86 -8.58 -1.62
N ILE A 32 -6.59 -7.68 -2.59
CA ILE A 32 -7.56 -6.76 -3.19
C ILE A 32 -7.94 -7.21 -4.61
N ASP A 33 -6.97 -7.71 -5.38
CA ASP A 33 -7.03 -8.23 -6.75
C ASP A 33 -7.94 -9.47 -6.76
N ALA A 34 -9.20 -9.24 -7.12
CA ALA A 34 -10.23 -10.25 -7.08
C ALA A 34 -10.30 -11.02 -8.40
N ASN A 35 -9.88 -10.38 -9.51
CA ASN A 35 -9.85 -10.98 -10.84
C ASN A 35 -8.54 -11.73 -11.13
N GLY A 36 -7.48 -11.51 -10.34
CA GLY A 36 -6.17 -12.16 -10.49
C GLY A 36 -5.36 -11.62 -11.67
N ASP A 37 -5.71 -10.44 -12.19
CA ASP A 37 -5.07 -9.82 -13.35
C ASP A 37 -3.76 -9.10 -12.97
N LYS A 38 -3.40 -9.09 -11.68
CA LYS A 38 -2.20 -8.40 -11.13
C LYS A 38 -2.23 -6.89 -11.34
N GLN A 39 -3.42 -6.36 -11.55
CA GLN A 39 -3.72 -4.95 -11.71
C GLN A 39 -4.92 -4.67 -10.82
N LEU A 40 -4.81 -3.71 -9.90
CA LEU A 40 -5.95 -3.29 -9.11
C LEU A 40 -6.70 -2.23 -9.89
N GLU A 41 -7.91 -2.54 -10.28
CA GLU A 41 -8.82 -1.56 -10.85
C GLU A 41 -9.59 -0.83 -9.75
N LEU A 42 -10.01 0.41 -10.03
CA LEU A 42 -10.83 1.19 -9.10
C LEU A 42 -12.06 0.39 -8.62
N HIS A 43 -12.68 -0.35 -9.54
CA HIS A 43 -13.86 -1.15 -9.24
C HIS A 43 -13.58 -2.32 -8.28
N GLU A 44 -12.37 -2.90 -8.33
CA GLU A 44 -11.95 -3.98 -7.43
C GLU A 44 -11.70 -3.43 -6.03
N MET A 45 -11.07 -2.25 -5.94
CA MET A 45 -10.94 -1.52 -4.69
C MET A 45 -12.31 -1.21 -4.07
N GLU A 46 -13.27 -0.74 -4.87
CA GLU A 46 -14.65 -0.51 -4.40
C GLU A 46 -15.30 -1.80 -3.87
N GLN A 47 -15.16 -2.91 -4.60
CA GLN A 47 -15.71 -4.20 -4.17
C GLN A 47 -15.03 -4.76 -2.93
N PHE A 48 -13.71 -4.65 -2.83
CA PHE A 48 -12.95 -5.09 -1.67
C PHE A 48 -13.38 -4.30 -0.43
N ILE A 49 -13.50 -2.98 -0.55
CA ILE A 49 -13.91 -2.12 0.57
C ILE A 49 -15.38 -2.35 0.93
N GLU A 50 -16.26 -2.57 -0.04
CA GLU A 50 -17.66 -2.92 0.25
C GLU A 50 -17.76 -4.27 0.98
N LYS A 51 -17.01 -5.29 0.54
CA LYS A 51 -16.91 -6.58 1.22
C LYS A 51 -16.31 -6.44 2.62
N ALA A 52 -15.25 -5.65 2.77
CA ALA A 52 -14.60 -5.41 4.06
C ALA A 52 -15.54 -4.67 5.02
N CYS A 53 -16.18 -3.57 4.59
CA CYS A 53 -17.15 -2.85 5.41
C CYS A 53 -18.30 -3.76 5.87
N GLY A 54 -18.83 -4.60 4.96
CA GLY A 54 -19.84 -5.59 5.30
C GLY A 54 -19.36 -6.62 6.32
N LYS A 55 -18.10 -7.05 6.23
CA LYS A 55 -17.49 -8.04 7.13
C LYS A 55 -17.12 -7.45 8.51
N PHE A 56 -16.71 -6.18 8.55
CA PHE A 56 -16.33 -5.47 9.77
C PHE A 56 -17.50 -4.70 10.41
N GLY A 57 -18.70 -4.73 9.81
CA GLY A 57 -19.88 -4.04 10.34
C GLY A 57 -19.80 -2.52 10.26
N VAL A 58 -18.94 -1.99 9.40
CA VAL A 58 -18.78 -0.55 9.18
C VAL A 58 -19.98 -0.06 8.37
N LYS A 59 -20.81 0.81 8.98
CA LYS A 59 -22.00 1.39 8.34
C LYS A 59 -21.66 2.48 7.33
N GLU A 60 -20.55 3.17 7.51
CA GLU A 60 -20.07 4.20 6.59
C GLU A 60 -19.19 3.56 5.52
N LYS A 61 -19.81 3.25 4.39
CA LYS A 61 -19.07 2.90 3.19
C LYS A 61 -18.28 4.14 2.77
N PRO A 62 -16.95 4.07 2.61
CA PRO A 62 -16.20 5.21 2.12
C PRO A 62 -16.69 5.60 0.72
N ASP A 63 -16.82 6.90 0.51
CA ASP A 63 -17.25 7.44 -0.78
C ASP A 63 -16.29 7.04 -1.90
N LYS A 64 -16.86 6.85 -3.10
CA LYS A 64 -16.10 6.58 -4.32
C LYS A 64 -15.00 7.61 -4.56
N ASP A 65 -15.25 8.87 -4.19
CA ASP A 65 -14.29 9.96 -4.35
C ASP A 65 -13.05 9.78 -3.44
N MET A 66 -13.26 9.28 -2.22
CA MET A 66 -12.18 8.95 -1.29
C MET A 66 -11.35 7.78 -1.81
N ILE A 67 -12.03 6.71 -2.27
CA ILE A 67 -11.37 5.54 -2.88
C ILE A 67 -10.57 5.97 -4.10
N LYS A 68 -11.15 6.81 -4.95
CA LYS A 68 -10.52 7.34 -6.14
C LYS A 68 -9.33 8.24 -5.84
N LYS A 69 -9.37 9.05 -4.78
CA LYS A 69 -8.20 9.84 -4.35
C LYS A 69 -7.04 8.93 -3.95
N ILE A 70 -7.31 7.94 -3.10
CA ILE A 70 -6.28 6.98 -2.66
C ILE A 70 -5.73 6.23 -3.86
N PHE A 71 -6.60 5.86 -4.80
CA PHE A 71 -6.21 5.22 -6.04
C PHE A 71 -5.31 6.11 -6.91
N ASP A 72 -5.68 7.37 -7.16
CA ASP A 72 -4.92 8.35 -7.95
C ASP A 72 -3.57 8.70 -7.29
N GLU A 73 -3.47 8.60 -5.96
CA GLU A 73 -2.19 8.77 -5.25
C GLU A 73 -1.21 7.61 -5.49
N ILE A 74 -1.72 6.41 -5.77
CA ILE A 74 -0.90 5.22 -6.04
C ILE A 74 -0.65 5.07 -7.55
N ASP A 75 -1.69 5.25 -8.37
CA ASP A 75 -1.66 5.22 -9.84
C ASP A 75 -0.98 6.49 -10.39
N THR A 76 0.35 6.47 -10.31
CA THR A 76 1.18 7.64 -10.64
C THR A 76 1.18 7.88 -12.15
N ASP A 77 0.98 6.83 -12.96
CA ASP A 77 0.90 6.92 -14.41
C ASP A 77 -0.50 7.31 -14.91
N LYS A 78 -1.50 7.36 -14.02
CA LYS A 78 -2.92 7.61 -14.36
C LYS A 78 -3.45 6.60 -15.37
N SER A 79 -2.92 5.39 -15.32
CA SER A 79 -3.31 4.26 -16.15
C SER A 79 -4.73 3.76 -15.83
N LYS A 80 -5.30 4.22 -14.70
CA LYS A 80 -6.54 3.78 -14.07
C LYS A 80 -6.49 2.36 -13.51
N THR A 81 -5.29 1.81 -13.39
CA THR A 81 -5.01 0.46 -12.91
C THR A 81 -3.72 0.48 -12.10
N ILE A 82 -3.74 0.15 -10.82
CA ILE A 82 -2.50 0.06 -10.05
C ILE A 82 -1.82 -1.25 -10.41
N THR A 83 -0.62 -1.19 -10.95
CA THR A 83 0.18 -2.37 -11.29
C THR A 83 1.09 -2.84 -10.15
N GLU A 84 1.62 -4.07 -10.21
CA GLU A 84 2.63 -4.56 -9.24
C GLU A 84 3.82 -3.60 -9.10
N ASP A 85 4.23 -2.96 -10.19
CA ASP A 85 5.35 -2.01 -10.19
C ASP A 85 5.01 -0.70 -9.47
N GLU A 86 3.79 -0.18 -9.65
CA GLU A 86 3.32 1.01 -8.95
C GLU A 86 3.10 0.76 -7.47
N MET A 87 2.49 -0.38 -7.13
CA MET A 87 2.35 -0.83 -5.75
C MET A 87 3.72 -0.98 -5.07
N HIS A 88 4.68 -1.58 -5.78
CA HIS A 88 6.05 -1.71 -5.31
C HIS A 88 6.72 -0.35 -5.09
N LYS A 89 6.63 0.57 -6.06
CA LYS A 89 7.15 1.94 -5.94
C LYS A 89 6.51 2.69 -4.79
N PHE A 90 5.20 2.55 -4.60
CA PHE A 90 4.46 3.18 -3.52
C PHE A 90 4.91 2.67 -2.15
N ILE A 91 4.97 1.35 -1.96
CA ILE A 91 5.45 0.74 -0.71
C ILE A 91 6.89 1.16 -0.43
N LYS A 92 7.75 1.12 -1.45
CA LYS A 92 9.15 1.57 -1.31
C LYS A 92 9.21 3.03 -0.87
N LYS A 93 8.44 3.91 -1.49
CA LYS A 93 8.37 5.33 -1.14
C LYS A 93 7.90 5.55 0.30
N ILE A 94 6.83 4.86 0.71
CA ILE A 94 6.33 4.94 2.10
C ILE A 94 7.39 4.46 3.08
N LEU A 95 8.07 3.35 2.81
CA LEU A 95 9.12 2.83 3.69
C LEU A 95 10.32 3.79 3.77
N GLU A 96 10.67 4.46 2.68
CA GLU A 96 11.69 5.53 2.69
C GLU A 96 11.25 6.73 3.51
N GLU A 97 10.00 7.18 3.38
CA GLU A 97 9.45 8.27 4.19
C GLU A 97 9.33 7.90 5.67
N MET A 98 8.89 6.69 6.00
CA MET A 98 8.87 6.18 7.38
C MET A 98 10.27 6.10 7.95
N LYS A 99 11.24 5.61 7.18
CA LYS A 99 12.65 5.57 7.59
C LYS A 99 13.18 6.98 7.85
N ALA A 100 12.85 7.95 6.99
CA ALA A 100 13.22 9.35 7.16
C ALA A 100 12.55 9.99 8.38
N ALA A 101 11.26 9.71 8.62
CA ALA A 101 10.51 10.19 9.78
C ALA A 101 11.06 9.61 11.09
N VAL A 102 11.37 8.31 11.11
CA VAL A 102 12.04 7.65 12.24
C VAL A 102 13.41 8.27 12.47
N ALA A 103 14.21 8.47 11.42
CA ALA A 103 15.52 9.12 11.54
C ALA A 103 15.41 10.57 12.06
N ALA A 104 14.37 11.31 11.66
CA ALA A 104 14.10 12.65 12.16
C ALA A 104 13.70 12.65 13.64
N HIS A 105 12.94 11.66 14.08
CA HIS A 105 12.56 11.46 15.49
C HIS A 105 13.68 10.88 16.37
N MET A 106 14.74 10.34 15.77
CA MET A 106 15.94 9.84 16.47
C MET A 106 17.00 10.92 16.73
N LYS A 107 16.87 12.10 16.11
CA LYS A 107 17.70 13.29 16.39
C LYS A 107 17.28 13.95 17.71
#